data_AF-A0AAV5VFV3-F1
#
_entry.id   AF-A0AAV5VFV3-F1
#
_cell.length_a   1.000
_cell.length_b   1.000
_cell.length_c   1.000
_cell.angle_alpha   90.00
_cell.angle_beta   90.00
_cell.angle_gamma   90.00
#
_symmetry.space_group_name_H-M   'P 1'
#
loop_
_entity.id
_entity.type
_entity.pdbx_description
1 polymer ?
#
loop_
_entity_poly.entity_id
_entity_poly.type
_entity_poly.pdbx_seq_one_letter_code
_entity_poly.pdbx_strand_id
1 'polypeptide(L)'
;SLALTPLLAMHLFAVIALLATFHYSECLVEFTHSAIFDEYDFEGQSKVEIKVCSNTTRCALFVAIYPSAFSSDDDIYHGIKLSTESRAHNTSIAELSELRNWTTFEMVPYFIAD
;
A
#
# COMPACT_ATOMS: atom_id res chain seq x y z
N SER A 1 -47.96 -30.06 1.29
CA SER A 1 -47.40 -29.69 -0.01
C SER A 1 -47.71 -28.21 -0.25
N LEU A 2 -46.78 -27.29 0.03
CA LEU A 2 -46.98 -25.86 -0.24
C LEU A 2 -46.61 -25.60 -1.70
N ALA A 3 -47.60 -25.37 -2.55
CA ALA A 3 -47.38 -24.94 -3.93
C ALA A 3 -46.99 -23.46 -3.93
N LEU A 4 -45.74 -23.15 -4.30
CA LEU A 4 -45.29 -21.79 -4.49
C LEU A 4 -46.01 -21.23 -5.74
N THR A 5 -46.83 -20.20 -5.55
CA THR A 5 -47.54 -19.57 -6.67
C THR A 5 -46.54 -18.92 -7.64
N PRO A 6 -46.80 -18.95 -8.96
CA PRO A 6 -45.86 -18.47 -9.99
C PRO A 6 -45.44 -17.00 -9.80
N LEU A 7 -46.31 -16.20 -9.18
CA LEU A 7 -46.03 -14.81 -8.85
C LEU A 7 -44.88 -14.67 -7.84
N LEU A 8 -44.86 -15.50 -6.79
CA LEU A 8 -43.82 -15.46 -5.75
C LEU A 8 -42.46 -15.88 -6.30
N ALA A 9 -42.46 -16.88 -7.20
CA ALA A 9 -41.25 -17.33 -7.88
C ALA A 9 -40.65 -16.21 -8.74
N MET A 10 -41.47 -15.49 -9.52
CA MET A 10 -40.99 -14.37 -10.35
C MET A 10 -40.31 -13.25 -9.54
N HIS A 11 -40.86 -12.90 -8.37
CA HIS A 11 -40.29 -11.85 -7.53
C HIS A 11 -38.95 -12.31 -6.92
N LEU A 12 -38.85 -13.58 -6.54
CA LEU A 12 -37.62 -14.16 -6.02
C LEU A 12 -36.51 -14.16 -7.08
N PHE A 13 -36.83 -14.55 -8.32
CA PHE A 13 -35.87 -14.49 -9.43
C PHE A 13 -35.43 -13.07 -9.75
N ALA A 14 -36.34 -12.10 -9.72
CA ALA A 14 -36.00 -10.69 -9.93
C ALA A 14 -35.04 -10.16 -8.85
N VAL A 15 -35.26 -10.53 -7.59
CA VAL A 15 -34.39 -10.12 -6.47
C VAL A 15 -33.01 -10.78 -6.57
N ILE A 16 -32.94 -12.08 -6.91
CA ILE A 16 -31.65 -12.79 -7.09
C ILE A 16 -30.88 -12.21 -8.28
N ALA A 17 -31.56 -11.91 -9.40
CA ALA A 17 -30.94 -11.26 -10.55
C ALA A 17 -30.43 -9.85 -10.22
N LEU A 18 -31.20 -9.06 -9.46
CA LEU A 18 -30.78 -7.74 -8.99
C LEU A 18 -29.54 -7.83 -8.08
N LEU A 19 -29.52 -8.79 -7.15
CA LEU A 19 -28.38 -9.02 -6.26
C LEU A 19 -27.14 -9.52 -7.02
N ALA A 20 -27.30 -10.31 -8.08
CA ALA A 20 -26.20 -10.75 -8.93
C ALA A 20 -25.58 -9.61 -9.78
N THR A 21 -26.30 -8.51 -10.01
CA THR A 21 -25.75 -7.33 -10.68
C THR A 21 -24.90 -6.43 -9.78
N PHE A 22 -24.90 -6.67 -8.46
CA PHE A 22 -23.85 -6.13 -7.57
C PHE A 22 -22.58 -6.97 -7.73
N HIS A 23 -22.01 -6.95 -8.95
CA HIS A 23 -20.64 -7.39 -9.15
C HIS A 23 -19.74 -6.50 -8.29
N TYR A 24 -18.94 -7.14 -7.45
CA TYR A 24 -17.82 -6.49 -6.79
C TYR A 24 -16.94 -5.90 -7.89
N SER A 25 -17.00 -4.58 -8.07
CA SER A 25 -16.01 -3.89 -8.88
C SER A 25 -14.69 -3.99 -8.12
N GLU A 26 -13.86 -4.95 -8.49
CA GLU A 26 -12.48 -4.96 -8.04
C GLU A 26 -11.86 -3.64 -8.50
N CYS A 27 -11.48 -2.80 -7.52
CA CYS A 27 -10.87 -1.51 -7.81
C CYS A 27 -9.46 -1.76 -8.34
N LEU A 28 -9.30 -1.78 -9.66
CA LEU A 28 -8.00 -1.84 -10.31
C LEU A 28 -7.31 -0.49 -10.12
N VAL A 29 -6.22 -0.47 -9.35
CA VAL A 29 -5.36 0.70 -9.22
C VAL A 29 -4.26 0.58 -10.27
N GLU A 30 -4.35 1.36 -11.33
CA GLU A 30 -3.26 1.48 -12.31
C GLU A 30 -2.26 2.54 -11.84
N PHE A 31 -1.00 2.14 -11.69
CA PHE A 31 0.10 3.04 -11.38
C PHE A 31 0.77 3.48 -12.68
N THR A 32 0.85 4.78 -12.95
CA THR A 32 1.60 5.32 -14.10
C THR A 32 3.10 5.10 -13.93
N HIS A 33 3.59 5.17 -12.69
CA HIS A 33 4.98 4.98 -12.33
C HIS A 33 5.10 4.19 -11.04
N SER A 34 6.10 3.33 -10.94
CA SER A 34 6.51 2.64 -9.72
C SER A 34 8.01 2.41 -9.74
N ALA A 35 8.61 2.33 -8.56
CA ALA A 35 10.00 1.93 -8.37
C ALA A 35 10.08 1.01 -7.15
N ILE A 36 10.99 0.04 -7.22
CA ILE A 36 11.31 -0.88 -6.13
C ILE A 36 12.80 -0.65 -5.83
N PHE A 37 13.12 -0.52 -4.54
CA PHE A 37 14.47 -0.32 -4.05
C PHE A 37 14.83 -1.45 -3.08
N ASP A 38 16.09 -1.87 -3.07
CA ASP A 38 16.65 -2.84 -2.13
C ASP A 38 17.80 -2.26 -1.29
N GLU A 39 18.44 -3.08 -0.46
CA GLU A 39 19.57 -2.65 0.38
C GLU A 39 20.75 -2.06 -0.40
N TYR A 40 21.03 -2.57 -1.60
CA TYR A 40 22.19 -2.17 -2.40
C TYR A 40 21.98 -0.80 -3.02
N ASP A 41 20.73 -0.44 -3.32
CA ASP A 41 20.37 0.91 -3.77
C ASP A 41 20.69 1.99 -2.72
N PHE A 42 20.89 1.60 -1.46
CA PHE A 42 21.17 2.50 -0.36
C PHE A 42 22.61 2.46 0.18
N GLU A 43 23.45 1.56 -0.34
CA GLU A 43 24.82 1.39 0.15
C GLU A 43 25.63 2.69 -0.05
N GLY A 44 26.25 3.17 1.04
CA GLY A 44 27.04 4.41 1.04
C GLY A 44 26.21 5.70 0.97
N GLN A 45 24.87 5.62 1.01
CA GLN A 45 23.99 6.80 0.99
C GLN A 45 23.49 7.15 2.39
N SER A 46 23.55 8.43 2.73
CA SER A 46 22.91 8.96 3.95
C SER A 46 21.51 9.53 3.69
N LYS A 47 21.19 9.75 2.41
CA LYS A 47 19.92 10.30 1.95
C LYS A 47 19.53 9.69 0.62
N VAL A 48 18.25 9.35 0.46
CA VAL A 48 17.70 8.75 -0.76
C VAL A 48 16.68 9.68 -1.40
N GLU A 49 16.88 9.97 -2.68
CA GLU A 49 15.98 10.79 -3.48
C GLU A 49 14.99 9.91 -4.26
N ILE A 50 13.71 9.94 -3.89
CA ILE A 50 12.67 9.22 -4.65
C ILE A 50 12.17 10.09 -5.79
N LYS A 51 12.99 10.18 -6.85
CA LYS A 51 12.76 11.04 -8.03
C LYS A 51 11.42 10.78 -8.73
N VAL A 52 10.90 9.56 -8.64
CA VAL A 52 9.60 9.18 -9.22
C VAL A 52 8.45 9.96 -8.58
N CYS A 53 8.62 10.40 -7.32
CA CYS A 53 7.60 11.15 -6.61
C CYS A 53 7.68 12.68 -6.84
N SER A 54 8.75 13.20 -7.45
CA SER A 54 9.04 14.65 -7.46
C SER A 54 8.05 15.52 -8.24
N ASN A 55 7.17 14.91 -9.05
CA ASN A 55 6.16 15.61 -9.84
C ASN A 55 4.74 15.03 -9.65
N THR A 56 4.51 14.29 -8.56
CA THR A 56 3.23 13.61 -8.32
C THR A 56 2.52 14.18 -7.11
N THR A 57 1.23 14.48 -7.26
CA THR A 57 0.41 15.09 -6.20
C THR A 57 0.19 14.17 -4.99
N ARG A 58 0.33 12.85 -5.17
CA ARG A 58 0.26 11.84 -4.10
C ARG A 58 1.18 10.67 -4.47
N CYS A 59 2.27 10.49 -3.73
CA CYS A 59 3.13 9.32 -3.87
C CYS A 59 2.96 8.41 -2.66
N ALA A 60 2.68 7.12 -2.87
CA ALA A 60 2.56 6.14 -1.81
C ALA A 60 3.87 5.37 -1.65
N LEU A 61 4.46 5.41 -0.47
CA LEU A 61 5.64 4.64 -0.11
C LEU A 61 5.23 3.48 0.77
N PHE A 62 5.69 2.29 0.39
CA PHE A 62 5.56 1.07 1.18
C PHE A 62 6.96 0.61 1.52
N VAL A 63 7.22 0.37 2.80
CA VAL A 63 8.54 -0.03 3.28
C VAL A 63 8.40 -1.32 4.06
N ALA A 64 9.22 -2.31 3.68
CA ALA A 64 9.32 -3.58 4.37
C ALA A 64 10.78 -3.85 4.70
N ILE A 65 11.09 -3.98 5.98
CA ILE A 65 12.41 -4.43 6.46
C ILE A 65 12.17 -5.69 7.28
N TYR A 66 12.93 -6.75 6.97
CA TYR A 66 12.84 -7.99 7.73
C TYR A 66 13.48 -7.81 9.12
N PRO A 67 12.91 -8.39 10.20
CA PRO A 67 13.46 -8.26 11.55
C PRO A 67 14.93 -8.66 11.67
N SER A 68 15.38 -9.63 10.87
CA SER A 68 16.78 -10.07 10.82
C SER A 68 17.74 -8.97 10.36
N ALA A 69 17.27 -8.01 9.55
CA ALA A 69 18.08 -6.92 9.04
C ALA A 69 18.40 -5.85 10.10
N PHE A 70 17.60 -5.74 11.17
CA PHE A 70 17.90 -4.86 12.31
C PHE A 70 18.91 -5.48 13.30
N SER A 71 19.18 -6.78 13.17
CA SER A 71 20.08 -7.51 14.07
C SER A 71 21.52 -7.62 13.58
N SER A 72 21.80 -7.16 12.36
CA SER A 72 23.16 -7.02 11.84
C SER A 72 23.80 -5.72 12.34
N ASP A 73 25.11 -5.75 12.59
CA ASP A 73 25.91 -4.56 12.92
C ASP A 73 25.82 -3.46 11.81
N ASP A 74 25.32 -3.83 10.62
CA ASP A 74 25.13 -2.98 9.44
C ASP A 74 23.66 -2.54 9.27
N ASP A 75 23.01 -2.04 10.32
CA ASP A 75 21.67 -1.45 10.21
C ASP A 75 21.72 -0.10 9.47
N ILE A 76 21.84 -0.19 8.15
CA ILE A 76 21.93 0.97 7.25
C ILE A 76 20.63 1.79 7.25
N TYR A 77 19.48 1.17 7.53
CA TYR A 77 18.16 1.77 7.34
C TYR A 77 17.81 2.87 8.34
N HIS A 78 18.39 2.84 9.55
CA HIS A 78 18.26 3.92 10.53
C HIS A 78 19.00 5.20 10.10
N GLY A 79 20.11 5.04 9.34
CA GLY A 79 20.92 6.16 8.85
C GLY A 79 20.36 6.80 7.58
N ILE A 80 19.58 6.05 6.80
CA ILE A 80 19.06 6.49 5.51
C ILE A 80 17.77 7.27 5.69
N LYS A 81 17.79 8.55 5.29
CA LYS A 81 16.63 9.45 5.34
C LYS A 81 16.12 9.76 3.94
N LEU A 82 14.81 10.00 3.82
CA LEU A 82 14.25 10.51 2.57
C LEU A 82 14.75 11.94 2.29
N SER A 83 15.19 12.20 1.06
CA SER A 83 15.89 13.43 0.68
C SER A 83 15.00 14.54 0.11
N THR A 84 13.67 14.47 0.25
CA THR A 84 12.77 15.37 -0.49
C THR A 84 12.40 16.64 0.30
N GLU A 85 12.02 17.70 -0.43
CA GLU A 85 11.52 19.00 0.08
C GLU A 85 10.15 18.92 0.78
N SER A 86 9.64 17.72 1.04
CA SER A 86 8.31 17.47 1.61
C SER A 86 8.33 17.38 3.15
N ARG A 87 7.14 17.31 3.77
CA ARG A 87 6.96 17.05 5.22
C ARG A 87 7.63 15.76 5.75
N ALA A 88 8.11 14.90 4.86
CA ALA A 88 8.85 13.68 5.19
C ALA A 88 10.35 13.90 5.42
N HIS A 89 10.85 15.13 5.21
CA HIS A 89 12.25 15.45 5.44
C HIS A 89 12.61 15.07 6.89
N ASN A 90 13.58 14.17 7.03
CA ASN A 90 14.12 13.62 8.29
C ASN A 90 13.47 12.33 8.83
N THR A 91 12.48 11.73 8.16
CA THR A 91 12.02 10.37 8.50
C THR A 91 12.97 9.33 7.89
N SER A 92 13.40 8.35 8.69
CA SER A 92 14.25 7.24 8.24
C SER A 92 13.44 6.13 7.56
N ILE A 93 14.09 5.32 6.73
CA ILE A 93 13.45 4.15 6.12
C ILE A 93 13.03 3.16 7.22
N ALA A 94 13.83 3.02 8.28
CA ALA A 94 13.49 2.21 9.44
C ALA A 94 12.16 2.64 10.09
N GLU A 95 11.99 3.94 10.38
CA GLU A 95 10.75 4.47 10.96
C GLU A 95 9.53 4.23 10.05
N LEU A 96 9.68 4.34 8.73
CA LEU A 96 8.59 4.06 7.79
C LEU A 96 8.22 2.58 7.74
N SER A 97 9.17 1.67 7.98
CA SER A 97 8.91 0.22 8.00
C SER A 97 8.02 -0.21 9.17
N GLU A 98 7.95 0.60 10.23
CA GLU A 98 7.10 0.37 11.39
C GLU A 98 5.63 0.73 11.12
N LEU A 99 5.32 1.41 10.00
CA LEU A 99 3.96 1.75 9.59
C LEU A 99 3.22 0.49 9.11
N ARG A 100 2.66 -0.23 10.07
CA ARG A 100 1.98 -1.50 9.87
C ARG A 100 0.74 -1.60 10.76
N ASN A 101 -0.29 -2.25 10.23
CA ASN A 101 -1.37 -2.74 11.06
C ASN A 101 -0.91 -4.00 11.80
N TRP A 102 -0.72 -3.90 13.11
CA TRP A 102 -0.24 -5.02 13.94
C TRP A 102 -1.25 -6.15 14.12
N THR A 103 -2.52 -5.94 13.75
CA THR A 103 -3.54 -6.99 13.78
C THR A 103 -3.56 -7.79 12.48
N THR A 104 -3.49 -7.11 11.32
CA THR A 104 -3.58 -7.77 10.00
C THR A 104 -2.22 -8.05 9.38
N PHE A 105 -1.14 -7.49 9.94
CA PHE A 105 0.20 -7.52 9.36
C PHE A 105 0.27 -6.87 7.97
N GLU A 106 -0.67 -5.98 7.64
CA GLU A 106 -0.65 -5.21 6.39
C GLU A 106 0.24 -3.97 6.53
N MET A 107 1.00 -3.68 5.48
CA MET A 107 1.78 -2.44 5.39
C MET A 107 0.83 -1.25 5.22
N VAL A 108 1.10 -0.17 5.96
CA VAL A 108 0.36 1.08 5.83
C VAL A 108 1.19 2.01 4.95
N PRO A 109 0.65 2.50 3.83
CA PRO A 109 1.39 3.42 2.97
C PRO A 109 1.68 4.74 3.70
N TYR A 110 2.90 5.22 3.54
CA TYR A 110 3.23 6.61 3.82
C TYR A 110 2.99 7.45 2.56
N PHE A 111 2.15 8.47 2.66
CA PHE A 111 1.87 9.35 1.53
C PHE A 111 2.76 10.59 1.58
N ILE A 112 3.63 10.75 0.58
CA ILE A 112 4.27 12.03 0.29
C ILE A 112 3.22 12.89 -0.41
N ALA A 113 2.77 13.93 0.27
CA ALA A 113 1.98 15.01 -0.29
C ALA A 113 2.91 16.23 -0.41
N ASP A 114 2.88 16.88 -1.57
CA ASP A 114 3.44 18.23 -1.73
C ASP A 114 2.68 19.24 -0.84
#